data_AF-A0A699RWC2-F1
#
_entry.id   AF-A0A699RWC2-F1
#
_cell.length_a   1.000
_cell.length_b   1.000
_cell.length_c   1.000
_cell.angle_alpha   90.00
_cell.angle_beta   90.00
_cell.angle_gamma   90.00
#
_symmetry.space_group_name_H-M   'P 1'
#
loop_
_entity.id
_entity.type
_entity.pdbx_description
1 polymer ?
#
loop_
_entity_poly.entity_id
_entity_poly.type
_entity_poly.pdbx_seq_one_letter_code
_entity_poly.pdbx_strand_id
1 'polypeptide(L)'
;MQTQTSNKLHNAIMEVGSKDRPPMLAPGNYIQWKSRIKRYIDTKPNRELIHYCLENPSYELGWNKKYIRDDEGNPTTTTQKVFETYQNVEQGIRNQLNAEAEAVQIILTGIDNDIYST
;
A
#
# COMPACT_ATOMS: atom_id res chain seq x y z
N MET A 1 -16.20 -12.33 -4.40
CA MET A 1 -14.83 -12.85 -4.51
C MET A 1 -13.89 -11.72 -4.14
N GLN A 2 -13.35 -11.75 -2.91
CA GLN A 2 -12.49 -10.69 -2.40
C GLN A 2 -11.08 -10.93 -2.96
N THR A 3 -10.59 -9.99 -3.77
CA THR A 3 -9.33 -10.09 -4.51
C THR A 3 -8.12 -10.07 -3.58
N GLN A 4 -7.15 -10.91 -3.90
CA GLN A 4 -5.97 -11.24 -3.10
C GLN A 4 -5.00 -10.05 -2.87
N THR A 5 -5.25 -8.90 -3.51
CA THR A 5 -4.35 -7.74 -3.62
C THR A 5 -4.56 -6.66 -2.55
N SER A 6 -5.76 -6.57 -1.94
CA SER A 6 -6.02 -5.68 -0.78
C SER A 6 -5.23 -6.11 0.49
N ASN A 7 -4.64 -7.30 0.44
CA ASN A 7 -4.15 -7.98 1.63
C ASN A 7 -2.76 -7.54 2.09
N LYS A 8 -1.91 -6.89 1.27
CA LYS A 8 -0.52 -6.64 1.70
C LYS A 8 -0.42 -5.58 2.80
N LEU A 9 -1.09 -4.44 2.62
CA LEU A 9 -1.22 -3.39 3.65
C LEU A 9 -1.99 -3.92 4.87
N HIS A 10 -3.09 -4.63 4.63
CA HIS A 10 -3.90 -5.20 5.70
C HIS A 10 -3.12 -6.22 6.55
N ASN A 11 -2.36 -7.10 5.90
CA ASN A 11 -1.52 -8.10 6.54
C ASN A 11 -0.34 -7.46 7.26
N ALA A 12 0.31 -6.45 6.68
CA ALA A 12 1.39 -5.72 7.34
C ALA A 12 0.89 -5.02 8.62
N ILE A 13 -0.29 -4.40 8.60
CA ILE A 13 -0.91 -3.81 9.79
C ILE A 13 -1.27 -4.90 10.82
N MET A 14 -1.81 -6.04 10.38
CA MET A 14 -2.15 -7.18 11.23
C MET A 14 -0.92 -7.87 11.87
N GLU A 15 0.20 -7.93 11.15
CA GLU A 15 1.47 -8.55 11.55
C GLU A 15 2.27 -7.65 12.50
N VAL A 16 2.36 -6.34 12.21
CA VAL A 16 2.97 -5.35 13.12
C VAL A 16 2.17 -5.25 14.42
N GLY A 17 0.84 -5.23 14.32
CA GLY A 17 -0.01 -5.29 15.49
C GLY A 17 0.09 -6.61 16.26
N SER A 18 0.76 -7.66 15.75
CA SER A 18 0.76 -9.02 16.32
C SER A 18 1.76 -9.28 17.45
N LYS A 19 2.92 -8.64 17.45
CA LYS A 19 4.02 -8.97 18.39
C LYS A 19 3.80 -8.38 19.78
N ASP A 20 3.12 -7.24 19.85
CA ASP A 20 2.76 -6.54 21.08
C ASP A 20 1.27 -6.19 21.08
N ARG A 21 0.41 -7.17 20.73
CA ARG A 21 -1.04 -6.96 20.52
C ARG A 21 -1.66 -6.21 21.69
N PRO A 22 -2.11 -4.96 21.52
CA PRO A 22 -3.04 -4.40 22.48
C PRO A 22 -4.28 -5.32 22.50
N PRO A 23 -4.91 -5.55 23.67
CA PRO A 23 -6.04 -6.49 23.86
C PRO A 23 -7.25 -6.23 22.93
N MET A 24 -7.25 -5.11 22.20
CA MET A 24 -8.22 -4.73 21.18
C MET A 24 -8.12 -5.45 19.84
N LEU A 25 -7.07 -6.25 19.57
CA LEU A 25 -7.00 -7.10 18.38
C LEU A 25 -7.56 -8.52 18.61
N ALA A 26 -8.29 -8.74 19.72
CA ALA A 26 -9.12 -9.92 19.91
C ALA A 26 -10.20 -10.00 18.81
N PRO A 27 -10.61 -11.20 18.34
CA PRO A 27 -11.54 -11.35 17.22
C PRO A 27 -12.85 -10.56 17.34
N GLY A 28 -13.37 -10.37 18.57
CA GLY A 28 -14.58 -9.58 18.83
C GLY A 28 -14.44 -8.06 18.70
N ASN A 29 -13.21 -7.54 18.73
CA ASN A 29 -12.91 -6.11 18.76
C ASN A 29 -12.46 -5.57 17.39
N TYR A 30 -12.31 -6.44 16.39
CA TYR A 30 -11.85 -6.07 15.05
C TYR A 30 -12.74 -5.01 14.36
N ILE A 31 -14.08 -5.10 14.51
CA ILE A 31 -15.02 -4.11 13.96
C ILE A 31 -14.81 -2.73 14.60
N GLN A 32 -14.60 -2.70 15.92
CA GLN A 32 -14.36 -1.47 16.66
C GLN A 32 -13.00 -0.87 16.31
N TRP A 33 -11.95 -1.70 16.23
CA TRP A 33 -10.62 -1.28 15.82
C TRP A 33 -10.61 -0.73 14.39
N LYS A 34 -11.27 -1.40 13.45
CA LYS A 34 -11.43 -0.92 12.07
C LYS A 34 -12.14 0.44 12.02
N SER A 35 -13.16 0.64 12.86
CA SER A 35 -13.86 1.93 12.97
C SER A 35 -12.99 3.03 13.57
N ARG A 36 -12.16 2.70 14.57
CA ARG A 36 -11.19 3.64 15.17
C ARG A 36 -10.12 4.07 14.18
N ILE A 37 -9.58 3.13 13.40
CA ILE A 37 -8.60 3.45 12.34
C ILE A 37 -9.21 4.36 11.28
N LYS A 38 -10.44 4.07 10.83
CA LYS A 38 -11.14 4.95 9.86
C LYS A 38 -11.27 6.37 10.40
N ARG A 39 -11.76 6.52 11.64
CA ARG A 39 -11.92 7.82 12.27
C ARG A 39 -10.57 8.54 12.47
N TYR A 40 -9.51 7.81 12.79
CA TYR A 40 -8.15 8.35 12.88
C TYR A 40 -7.67 8.87 11.52
N ILE A 41 -7.87 8.11 10.44
CA ILE A 41 -7.48 8.53 9.09
C ILE A 41 -8.20 9.82 8.70
N ASP A 42 -9.51 9.92 8.99
CA ASP A 42 -10.33 11.08 8.64
C ASP A 42 -9.86 12.39 9.32
N THR A 43 -9.14 12.32 10.44
CA THR A 43 -8.61 13.51 11.14
C THR A 43 -7.24 13.95 10.66
N LYS A 44 -6.54 13.16 9.83
CA LYS A 44 -5.18 13.47 9.38
C LYS A 44 -5.20 14.39 8.16
N PRO A 45 -4.20 15.29 8.00
CA PRO A 45 -4.11 16.16 6.82
C PRO A 45 -3.93 15.36 5.51
N ASN A 46 -3.34 14.17 5.59
CA ASN A 46 -3.08 13.28 4.45
C ASN A 46 -4.21 12.26 4.21
N ARG A 47 -5.44 12.51 4.71
CA ARG A 47 -6.58 11.58 4.61
C ARG A 47 -6.88 11.16 3.17
N GLU A 48 -6.78 12.08 2.22
CA GLU A 48 -7.09 11.81 0.80
C GLU A 48 -6.09 10.82 0.20
N LEU A 49 -4.80 10.99 0.52
CA LEU A 49 -3.73 10.07 0.12
C LEU A 49 -3.95 8.68 0.71
N ILE A 50 -4.29 8.60 1.99
CA ILE A 50 -4.53 7.34 2.68
C ILE A 50 -5.77 6.63 2.12
N HIS A 51 -6.87 7.36 1.89
CA HIS A 51 -8.07 6.81 1.25
C HIS A 51 -7.78 6.32 -0.16
N TYR A 52 -7.06 7.11 -0.95
CA TYR A 52 -6.60 6.70 -2.28
C TYR A 52 -5.82 5.37 -2.24
N CYS A 53 -4.88 5.21 -1.31
CA CYS A 53 -4.11 3.97 -1.15
C CYS A 53 -4.94 2.79 -0.62
N LEU A 54 -6.06 3.03 0.07
CA LEU A 54 -6.94 1.97 0.58
C LEU A 54 -7.95 1.51 -0.49
N GLU A 55 -8.42 2.41 -1.34
CA GLU A 55 -9.38 2.12 -2.41
C GLU A 55 -8.71 1.51 -3.65
N ASN A 56 -7.45 1.88 -3.91
CA ASN A 56 -6.71 1.39 -5.05
C ASN A 56 -5.82 0.20 -4.65
N PRO A 57 -5.88 -0.94 -5.35
CA PRO A 57 -5.02 -2.07 -5.07
C PRO A 57 -3.56 -1.71 -5.32
N SER A 58 -2.70 -2.21 -4.42
CA SER A 58 -1.25 -2.01 -4.53
C SER A 58 -0.72 -2.55 -5.86
N TYR A 59 0.15 -1.77 -6.51
CA TYR A 59 0.81 -2.22 -7.73
C TYR A 59 1.86 -3.30 -7.39
N GLU A 60 1.70 -4.49 -7.96
CA GLU A 60 2.66 -5.58 -7.78
C GLU A 60 3.74 -5.53 -8.87
N LEU A 61 4.98 -5.24 -8.47
CA LEU A 61 6.14 -5.39 -9.35
C LEU A 61 6.28 -6.86 -9.79
N GLY A 62 6.42 -7.08 -11.09
CA GLY A 62 6.51 -8.43 -11.64
C GLY A 62 7.17 -8.48 -13.01
N TRP A 63 7.01 -9.61 -13.69
CA TRP A 63 7.48 -9.75 -15.05
C TRP A 63 6.55 -9.04 -16.04
N ASN A 64 7.07 -8.07 -16.77
CA ASN A 64 6.31 -7.37 -17.81
C ASN A 64 6.99 -7.48 -19.18
N LYS A 65 6.22 -7.35 -20.26
CA LYS A 65 6.72 -7.32 -21.63
C LYS A 65 6.90 -5.87 -22.04
N LYS A 66 8.12 -5.50 -22.43
CA LYS A 66 8.42 -4.16 -22.97
C LYS A 66 8.85 -4.26 -24.41
N TYR A 67 8.38 -3.33 -25.23
CA TYR A 67 8.86 -3.17 -26.60
C TYR A 67 10.28 -2.64 -26.58
N ILE A 68 11.16 -3.29 -27.34
CA ILE A 68 12.49 -2.74 -27.63
C ILE A 68 12.29 -1.55 -28.58
N ARG A 69 12.98 -0.44 -28.32
CA ARG A 69 13.07 0.65 -29.29
C ARG A 69 14.33 0.47 -30.12
N ASP A 70 14.23 0.72 -31.41
CA ASP A 70 15.39 0.75 -32.31
C ASP A 70 16.19 2.06 -32.13
N ASP A 71 17.29 2.17 -32.87
CA ASP A 71 18.23 3.30 -32.84
C ASP A 71 17.56 4.63 -33.26
N GLU A 72 16.42 4.55 -33.95
CA GLU A 72 15.59 5.66 -34.41
C GLU A 72 14.45 5.99 -33.42
N GLY A 73 14.32 5.21 -32.34
CA GLY A 73 13.33 5.40 -31.27
C GLY A 73 11.96 4.77 -31.54
N ASN A 74 11.79 4.03 -32.63
CA ASN A 74 10.54 3.37 -33.00
C ASN A 74 10.36 2.05 -32.23
N PRO A 75 9.13 1.73 -31.78
CA PRO A 75 8.86 0.45 -31.12
C PRO A 75 8.99 -0.69 -32.14
N THR A 76 9.95 -1.59 -31.92
CA THR A 76 10.14 -2.79 -32.72
C THR A 76 9.06 -3.83 -32.39
N THR A 77 8.79 -4.77 -33.31
CA THR A 77 7.95 -5.95 -33.06
C THR A 77 8.52 -6.89 -31.98
N THR A 78 9.80 -6.75 -31.62
CA THR A 78 10.45 -7.55 -30.59
C THR A 78 10.10 -7.04 -29.19
N THR A 79 9.48 -7.93 -28.39
CA THR A 79 9.17 -7.68 -26.97
C THR A 79 10.13 -8.46 -26.09
N GLN A 80 10.78 -7.79 -25.14
CA GLN A 80 11.60 -8.44 -24.11
C GLN A 80 10.81 -8.58 -22.82
N LYS A 81 10.91 -9.74 -22.18
CA LYS A 81 10.38 -9.95 -20.82
C LYS A 81 11.38 -9.35 -19.84
N VAL A 82 10.99 -8.29 -19.15
CA VAL A 82 11.83 -7.58 -18.18
C VAL A 82 11.17 -7.71 -16.82
N PHE A 83 11.97 -7.96 -15.80
CA PHE A 83 11.48 -7.91 -14.43
C PHE A 83 11.38 -6.44 -14.01
N GLU A 84 10.18 -6.01 -13.62
CA GLU A 84 9.94 -4.65 -13.17
C GLU A 84 10.60 -4.42 -11.81
N THR A 85 11.38 -3.36 -11.76
CA THR A 85 11.97 -2.84 -10.53
C THR A 85 11.46 -1.42 -10.31
N TYR A 86 11.56 -0.93 -9.08
CA TYR A 86 11.22 0.47 -8.77
C TYR A 86 11.89 1.48 -9.72
N GLN A 87 13.13 1.21 -10.12
CA GLN A 87 13.88 2.08 -11.04
C GLN A 87 13.46 1.97 -12.52
N ASN A 88 12.71 0.94 -12.88
CA ASN A 88 12.35 0.63 -14.27
C ASN A 88 10.85 0.75 -14.55
N VAL A 89 10.00 0.96 -13.54
CA VAL A 89 8.57 1.24 -13.72
C VAL A 89 8.30 2.70 -14.08
N GLU A 90 7.13 2.95 -14.64
CA GLU A 90 6.64 4.29 -14.99
C GLU A 90 6.51 5.18 -13.74
N GLN A 91 6.64 6.50 -13.94
CA GLN A 91 6.58 7.46 -12.84
C GLN A 91 5.26 7.39 -12.06
N GLY A 92 4.12 7.15 -12.73
CA GLY A 92 2.82 6.97 -12.07
C GLY A 92 2.84 5.82 -11.05
N ILE A 93 3.44 4.68 -11.43
CA ILE A 93 3.59 3.51 -10.54
C ILE A 93 4.50 3.85 -9.37
N ARG A 94 5.61 4.57 -9.59
CA ARG A 94 6.49 4.99 -8.49
C ARG A 94 5.78 5.91 -7.51
N ASN A 95 5.00 6.86 -8.03
CA ASN A 95 4.23 7.79 -7.21
C ASN A 95 3.21 7.02 -6.35
N GLN A 96 2.52 6.03 -6.92
CA GLN A 96 1.61 5.17 -6.18
C GLN A 96 2.35 4.37 -5.09
N LEU A 97 3.47 3.71 -5.42
CA LEU A 97 4.26 2.93 -4.45
C LEU A 97 4.79 3.81 -3.30
N ASN A 98 5.23 5.03 -3.60
CA ASN A 98 5.68 5.99 -2.59
C ASN A 98 4.51 6.45 -1.70
N ALA A 99 3.35 6.76 -2.29
CA ALA A 99 2.14 7.14 -1.57
C ALA A 99 1.69 6.03 -0.60
N GLU A 100 1.72 4.77 -1.03
CA GLU A 100 1.39 3.62 -0.18
C GLU A 100 2.39 3.48 0.97
N ALA A 101 3.69 3.61 0.71
CA ALA A 101 4.71 3.57 1.75
C ALA A 101 4.52 4.70 2.78
N GLU A 102 4.20 5.92 2.32
CA GLU A 102 3.92 7.05 3.19
C GLU A 102 2.64 6.83 4.03
N ALA A 103 1.57 6.33 3.43
CA ALA A 103 0.34 5.98 4.14
C ALA A 103 0.58 4.92 5.23
N VAL A 104 1.37 3.87 4.94
CA VAL A 104 1.79 2.87 5.93
C VAL A 104 2.51 3.53 7.09
N GLN A 105 3.51 4.38 6.80
CA GLN A 105 4.32 5.02 7.83
C GLN A 105 3.49 5.95 8.73
N ILE A 106 2.56 6.73 8.15
CA ILE A 106 1.65 7.61 8.90
C ILE A 106 0.72 6.80 9.80
N ILE A 107 0.19 5.69 9.30
CA ILE A 107 -0.69 4.80 10.06
C ILE A 107 0.10 4.17 11.23
N LEU A 108 1.27 3.59 10.97
CA LEU A 108 2.08 2.92 12.00
C LEU A 108 2.57 3.89 13.08
N THR A 109 3.19 5.00 12.68
CA THR A 109 3.70 6.03 13.62
C THR A 109 2.57 6.69 14.41
N GLY A 110 1.41 6.83 13.78
CA GLY A 110 0.21 7.39 14.39
C GLY A 110 -0.45 6.49 15.43
N ILE A 111 -0.53 5.18 15.12
CA ILE A 111 -1.11 4.17 15.98
C ILE A 111 -0.38 4.12 17.32
N ASP A 112 0.95 4.13 17.31
CA ASP A 112 1.75 4.02 18.55
C ASP A 112 1.61 5.24 19.47
N ASN A 113 1.35 6.44 18.93
CA ASN A 113 1.29 7.68 19.71
C ASN A 113 -0.13 8.04 20.20
N ASP A 114 -1.16 7.83 19.37
CA ASP A 114 -2.52 8.32 19.64
C ASP A 114 -3.50 7.24 20.16
N ILE A 115 -3.23 5.94 19.97
CA ILE A 115 -4.16 4.87 20.42
C ILE A 115 -3.90 4.46 21.88
N TYR A 116 -2.69 4.71 22.40
CA TYR A 116 -2.28 4.39 23.77
C TYR A 116 -2.34 5.59 24.72
N SER A 117 -2.47 6.81 24.19
CA SER A 117 -2.69 8.03 24.99
C SER A 117 -4.15 8.13 25.40
N THR A 118 -4.54 7.35 26.41
CA THR A 118 -5.74 7.60 27.22
C THR A 118 -5.33 7.97 28.63
#